data_AF-A0ABB0MV25-F1
#
_entry.id   AF-A0ABB0MV25-F1
#
_cell.length_a   1.000
_cell.length_b   1.000
_cell.length_c   1.000
_cell.angle_alpha   90.00
_cell.angle_beta   90.00
_cell.angle_gamma   90.00
#
_symmetry.space_group_name_H-M   'P 1'
#
loop_
_entity.id
_entity.type
_entity.pdbx_description
1 polymer ?
#
loop_
_entity_poly.entity_id
_entity_poly.type
_entity_poly.pdbx_seq_one_letter_code
_entity_poly.pdbx_strand_id
1 'polypeptide(L)'
;MSSKVYSTGYLSEKLELMEQHSQDFIKFLILPMERKMSLLKQDDQLAVTRSIKEGEQNLGFQTIQVDHQQAEVFIVEQTVHAEEGIPMSCQYYLLSDGHLAKRIQVGSPGCCIITKMPILREEDEIEPRPVFEKKPLVWEEDMELYSKFLDRKEELRLGHASYLRQHPEAHALISDFLLFLLLRQPEDVVTFAAEFFGPFDPWRPSSPALGSSHRPNPFRSLEPEGDARSGAA
;
A
#
# COMPACT_ATOMS: atom_id res chain seq x y z
N MET A 1 -4.52 -18.63 3.59
CA MET A 1 -3.08 -18.31 3.76
C MET A 1 -2.98 -17.08 4.65
N SER A 2 -2.23 -17.19 5.74
CA SER A 2 -1.99 -16.11 6.71
C SER A 2 -0.49 -16.03 6.98
N SER A 3 0.11 -14.85 6.87
CA SER A 3 1.50 -14.60 7.26
C SER A 3 1.53 -13.60 8.41
N LYS A 4 2.39 -13.85 9.40
CA LYS A 4 2.64 -12.95 10.53
C LYS A 4 4.14 -12.77 10.70
N VAL A 5 4.57 -11.53 10.73
CA VAL A 5 5.97 -11.15 10.95
C VAL A 5 6.01 -10.33 12.23
N TYR A 6 6.88 -10.74 13.15
CA TYR A 6 7.18 -10.01 14.37
C TYR A 6 8.64 -9.58 14.31
N SER A 7 8.90 -8.28 14.48
CA SER A 7 10.26 -7.78 14.55
C SER A 7 10.37 -6.79 15.70
N THR A 8 11.35 -7.01 16.56
CA THR A 8 11.71 -6.13 17.67
C THR A 8 13.15 -5.71 17.46
N GLY A 9 13.44 -4.41 17.61
CA GLY A 9 14.80 -3.90 17.45
C GLY A 9 15.13 -2.81 18.45
N TYR A 10 16.39 -2.75 18.85
CA TYR A 10 16.95 -1.73 19.74
C TYR A 10 17.99 -0.92 18.96
N LEU A 11 17.86 0.41 19.04
CA LEU A 11 18.71 1.39 18.35
C LEU A 11 19.47 2.23 19.38
N SER A 12 20.67 2.68 19.02
CA SER A 12 21.41 3.69 19.77
C SER A 12 20.84 5.10 19.53
N GLU A 13 21.24 6.08 20.36
CA GLU A 13 20.86 7.49 20.15
C GLU A 13 21.36 8.07 18.81
N LYS A 14 22.35 7.43 18.20
CA LYS A 14 22.86 7.76 16.86
C LYS A 14 22.13 7.01 15.74
N LEU A 15 21.03 6.32 16.06
CA LEU A 15 20.22 5.48 15.17
C LEU A 15 20.96 4.25 14.61
N GLU A 16 21.94 3.72 15.35
CA GLU A 16 22.62 2.48 14.97
C GLU A 16 21.92 1.25 15.56
N LEU A 17 21.74 0.19 14.76
CA LEU A 17 21.14 -1.07 15.21
C LEU A 17 22.05 -1.79 16.22
N MET A 18 21.54 -1.98 17.43
CA MET A 18 22.25 -2.69 18.50
C MET A 18 21.80 -4.13 18.61
N GLU A 19 20.50 -4.39 18.46
CA GLU A 19 19.94 -5.74 18.54
C GLU A 19 18.64 -5.80 17.75
N GLN A 20 18.37 -6.92 17.07
CA GLN A 20 17.13 -7.15 16.34
C GLN A 20 16.72 -8.62 16.40
N HIS A 21 15.48 -8.87 16.80
CA HIS A 21 14.86 -10.19 16.78
C HIS A 21 13.68 -10.19 15.82
N SER A 22 13.75 -11.01 14.79
CA SER A 22 12.68 -11.22 13.81
C SER A 22 12.19 -12.65 13.88
N GLN A 23 10.87 -12.81 13.87
CA GLN A 23 10.19 -14.09 13.86
C GLN A 23 9.06 -14.06 12.83
N ASP A 24 9.23 -14.86 11.80
CA ASP A 24 8.30 -14.96 10.68
C ASP A 24 7.55 -16.29 10.78
N PHE A 25 6.23 -16.19 10.71
CA PHE A 25 5.30 -17.31 10.70
C PHE A 25 4.43 -17.26 9.45
N ILE A 26 4.63 -18.19 8.54
CA ILE A 26 3.80 -18.31 7.33
C ILE A 26 2.92 -19.54 7.50
N LYS A 27 1.60 -19.37 7.49
CA LYS A 27 0.61 -20.44 7.61
C LYS A 27 -0.22 -20.54 6.32
N PHE A 28 0.13 -21.47 5.44
CA PHE A 28 -0.80 -21.98 4.44
C PHE A 28 -1.88 -22.83 5.12
N LEU A 29 -3.01 -23.09 4.45
CA LEU A 29 -4.04 -23.97 5.02
C LEU A 29 -3.53 -25.41 5.28
N ILE A 30 -2.36 -25.78 4.73
CA ILE A 30 -1.79 -27.13 4.86
C ILE A 30 -0.31 -27.08 5.33
N LEU A 31 0.35 -25.91 5.48
CA LEU A 31 1.82 -25.81 5.68
C LEU A 31 2.24 -24.60 6.55
N PRO A 32 2.79 -24.80 7.78
CA PRO A 32 3.36 -23.73 8.59
C PRO A 32 4.90 -23.68 8.58
N MET A 33 5.48 -22.58 8.10
CA MET A 33 6.91 -22.24 8.26
C MET A 33 7.12 -21.37 9.48
N GLU A 34 8.16 -21.68 10.28
CA GLU A 34 8.68 -20.76 11.31
C GLU A 34 10.16 -20.44 11.03
N ARG A 35 10.45 -19.14 10.93
CA ARG A 35 11.80 -18.61 10.80
C ARG A 35 12.10 -17.63 11.92
N LYS A 36 13.13 -17.91 12.72
CA LYS A 36 13.64 -17.00 13.76
C LYS A 36 15.01 -16.49 13.37
N MET A 37 15.24 -15.20 13.59
CA MET A 37 16.50 -14.53 13.29
C MET A 37 16.78 -13.52 14.40
N SER A 38 17.90 -13.68 15.09
CA SER A 38 18.44 -12.69 16.02
C SER A 38 19.71 -12.08 15.43
N LEU A 39 19.84 -10.77 15.58
CA LEU A 39 21.03 -9.99 15.26
C LEU A 39 21.44 -9.23 16.52
N LEU A 40 22.71 -9.31 16.90
CA LEU A 40 23.26 -8.68 18.09
C LEU A 40 24.58 -7.99 17.73
N LYS A 41 24.71 -6.70 18.00
CA LYS A 41 25.95 -5.93 17.83
C LYS A 41 26.78 -6.07 19.11
N GLN A 42 27.90 -6.78 19.03
CA GLN A 42 28.88 -6.93 20.09
C GLN A 42 30.15 -6.20 19.67
N ASP A 43 30.47 -5.10 20.36
CA ASP A 43 31.49 -4.13 19.97
C ASP A 43 31.25 -3.56 18.55
N ASP A 44 32.23 -3.71 17.64
CA ASP A 44 32.14 -3.32 16.22
C ASP A 44 31.72 -4.50 15.30
N GLN A 45 31.28 -5.64 15.85
CA GLN A 45 30.88 -6.83 15.09
C GLN A 45 29.40 -7.20 15.31
N LEU A 46 28.76 -7.75 14.28
CA LEU A 46 27.34 -8.15 14.30
C LEU A 46 27.22 -9.68 14.29
N ALA A 47 26.76 -10.27 15.39
CA ALA A 47 26.47 -11.69 15.51
C ALA A 47 25.02 -11.97 15.05
N VAL A 48 24.84 -12.94 14.15
CA VAL A 48 23.52 -13.32 13.63
C VAL A 48 23.27 -14.79 13.90
N THR A 49 22.18 -15.10 14.63
CA THR A 49 21.73 -16.48 14.84
C THR A 49 20.41 -16.67 14.11
N ARG A 50 20.35 -17.67 13.25
CA ARG A 50 19.17 -17.96 12.44
C ARG A 50 18.78 -19.41 12.62
N SER A 51 17.58 -19.63 13.16
CA SER A 51 16.94 -20.94 13.15
C SER A 51 15.77 -20.93 12.17
N ILE A 52 15.92 -21.71 11.09
CA ILE A 52 14.85 -22.01 10.13
C ILE A 52 14.38 -23.42 10.44
N LYS A 53 13.08 -23.59 10.61
CA LYS A 53 12.46 -24.90 10.73
C LYS A 53 11.48 -25.08 9.59
N GLU A 54 11.94 -25.66 8.47
CA GLU A 54 11.05 -26.11 7.40
C GLU A 54 11.69 -27.10 6.41
N GLY A 55 10.89 -28.10 6.02
CA GLY A 55 11.10 -28.96 4.87
C GLY A 55 10.01 -30.03 4.86
N GLU A 56 8.96 -29.87 4.06
CA GLU A 56 7.86 -30.83 3.98
C GLU A 56 7.61 -31.27 2.52
N GLN A 57 7.67 -32.57 2.25
CA GLN A 57 7.35 -33.18 0.96
C GLN A 57 5.97 -33.81 1.02
N ASN A 58 5.07 -33.38 0.14
CA ASN A 58 3.80 -34.06 -0.09
C ASN A 58 4.07 -35.40 -0.78
N LEU A 59 3.72 -36.50 -0.12
CA LEU A 59 3.86 -37.87 -0.61
C LEU A 59 2.55 -38.44 -1.17
N GLY A 60 1.52 -37.61 -1.33
CA GLY A 60 0.24 -37.96 -1.92
C GLY A 60 -0.77 -38.50 -0.90
N PHE A 61 -1.73 -39.27 -1.39
CA PHE A 61 -2.77 -39.90 -0.58
C PHE A 61 -2.59 -41.41 -0.57
N GLN A 62 -2.92 -42.04 0.55
CA GLN A 62 -2.95 -43.49 0.69
C GLN A 62 -4.17 -43.90 1.50
N THR A 63 -4.79 -45.03 1.16
CA THR A 63 -5.81 -45.64 2.01
C THR A 63 -5.13 -46.52 3.05
N ILE A 64 -5.44 -46.28 4.33
CA ILE A 64 -4.98 -47.11 5.44
C ILE A 64 -6.17 -47.73 6.15
N GLN A 65 -5.93 -48.88 6.79
CA GLN A 65 -6.88 -49.51 7.69
C GLN A 65 -6.61 -49.01 9.11
N VAL A 66 -7.63 -48.44 9.74
CA VAL A 66 -7.62 -48.05 11.15
C VAL A 66 -8.78 -48.77 11.82
N ASP A 67 -8.47 -49.65 12.78
CA ASP A 67 -9.45 -50.55 13.40
C ASP A 67 -10.09 -51.51 12.38
N HIS A 68 -11.38 -51.31 12.06
CA HIS A 68 -12.13 -52.04 11.04
C HIS A 68 -12.61 -51.13 9.89
N GLN A 69 -12.07 -49.91 9.80
CA GLN A 69 -12.49 -48.89 8.85
C GLN A 69 -11.34 -48.46 7.94
N GLN A 70 -11.65 -48.29 6.65
CA GLN A 70 -10.74 -47.67 5.69
C GLN A 70 -10.85 -46.15 5.74
N ALA A 71 -9.71 -45.49 5.81
CA ALA A 71 -9.62 -44.03 5.73
C ALA A 71 -8.54 -43.63 4.73
N GLU A 72 -8.85 -42.63 3.90
CA GLU A 72 -7.88 -41.96 3.06
C GLU A 72 -7.06 -41.00 3.92
N VAL A 73 -5.75 -41.09 3.83
CA VAL A 73 -4.80 -40.23 4.52
C VAL A 73 -3.91 -39.51 3.53
N PHE A 74 -3.69 -38.24 3.79
CA PHE A 74 -2.73 -37.38 3.15
C PHE A 74 -1.35 -37.53 3.79
N ILE A 75 -0.30 -37.74 3.01
CA ILE A 75 1.03 -38.04 3.52
C ILE A 75 1.95 -36.84 3.30
N VAL A 76 2.63 -36.43 4.38
CA VAL A 76 3.66 -35.39 4.36
C VAL A 76 4.93 -35.93 5.00
N GLU A 77 6.06 -35.81 4.33
CA GLU A 77 7.37 -36.06 4.93
C GLU A 77 8.01 -34.75 5.38
N GLN A 78 8.22 -34.60 6.68
CA GLN A 78 8.92 -33.47 7.24
C GLN A 78 10.39 -33.83 7.50
N THR A 79 11.31 -33.02 7.01
CA THR A 79 12.73 -33.07 7.34
C THR A 79 13.11 -31.89 8.20
N VAL A 80 13.59 -32.19 9.40
CA VAL A 80 14.04 -31.20 10.37
C VAL A 80 15.57 -31.15 10.34
N HIS A 81 16.08 -29.97 10.06
CA HIS A 81 17.51 -29.65 10.10
C HIS A 81 17.83 -28.96 11.44
N ALA A 82 18.83 -29.46 12.16
CA ALA A 82 19.42 -28.80 13.32
C ALA A 82 20.70 -28.03 12.90
N GLU A 83 21.11 -27.02 13.67
CA GLU A 83 22.37 -26.29 13.41
C GLU A 83 23.61 -27.21 13.47
N GLU A 84 23.56 -28.25 14.31
CA GLU A 84 24.56 -29.33 14.37
C GLU A 84 23.84 -30.70 14.40
N GLY A 85 24.25 -31.63 13.53
CA GLY A 85 23.72 -33.01 13.47
C GLY A 85 23.21 -33.46 12.09
N ILE A 86 22.73 -34.72 12.02
CA ILE A 86 22.14 -35.29 10.80
C ILE A 86 20.66 -34.89 10.73
N PRO A 87 20.15 -34.45 9.56
CA PRO A 87 18.73 -34.13 9.38
C PRO A 87 17.83 -35.32 9.72
N MET A 88 16.75 -35.05 10.44
CA MET A 88 15.76 -36.07 10.81
C MET A 88 14.54 -35.95 9.91
N SER A 89 14.21 -37.01 9.18
CA SER A 89 12.99 -37.06 8.36
C SER A 89 11.91 -37.93 9.00
N CYS A 90 10.66 -37.47 8.93
CA CYS A 90 9.48 -38.14 9.47
C CYS A 90 8.31 -38.01 8.51
N GLN A 91 7.67 -39.13 8.17
CA GLN A 91 6.42 -39.14 7.41
C GLN A 91 5.24 -39.09 8.36
N TYR A 92 4.27 -38.26 8.05
CA TYR A 92 3.02 -38.04 8.75
C TYR A 92 1.87 -38.34 7.81
N TYR A 93 0.93 -39.17 8.27
CA TYR A 93 -0.24 -39.60 7.52
C TYR A 93 -1.44 -38.97 8.21
N LEU A 94 -2.04 -37.98 7.58
CA LEU A 94 -3.06 -37.10 8.14
C LEU A 94 -4.42 -37.45 7.53
N LEU A 95 -5.47 -37.54 8.34
CA LEU A 95 -6.85 -37.64 7.88
C LEU A 95 -7.31 -36.32 7.25
N SER A 96 -8.44 -36.34 6.56
CA SER A 96 -8.98 -35.18 5.83
C SER A 96 -9.20 -33.94 6.71
N ASP A 97 -9.45 -34.13 8.00
CA ASP A 97 -9.65 -33.06 8.99
C ASP A 97 -8.36 -32.64 9.72
N GLY A 98 -7.21 -33.20 9.33
CA GLY A 98 -5.90 -32.89 9.88
C GLY A 98 -5.45 -33.77 11.05
N HIS A 99 -6.22 -34.76 11.49
CA HIS A 99 -5.77 -35.69 12.54
C HIS A 99 -4.62 -36.60 12.04
N LEU A 100 -3.59 -36.77 12.86
CA LEU A 100 -2.50 -37.70 12.56
C LEU A 100 -2.91 -39.15 12.80
N ALA A 101 -2.96 -39.94 11.73
CA ALA A 101 -3.25 -41.36 11.78
C ALA A 101 -1.98 -42.23 11.91
N LYS A 102 -0.88 -41.84 11.27
CA LYS A 102 0.37 -42.61 11.34
C LYS A 102 1.59 -41.70 11.24
N ARG A 103 2.63 -42.01 11.99
CA ARG A 103 3.96 -41.39 11.89
C ARG A 103 5.05 -42.44 11.73
N ILE A 104 5.96 -42.20 10.79
CA ILE A 104 7.14 -43.04 10.54
C ILE A 104 8.37 -42.16 10.59
N GLN A 105 9.37 -42.54 11.36
CA GLN A 105 10.70 -41.91 11.27
C GLN A 105 11.49 -42.60 10.15
N VAL A 106 11.96 -41.83 9.18
CA VAL A 106 12.77 -42.35 8.08
C VAL A 106 14.09 -42.88 8.65
N GLY A 107 14.43 -44.12 8.32
CA GLY A 107 15.62 -44.81 8.84
C GLY A 107 15.44 -45.55 10.16
N SER A 108 14.25 -45.53 10.77
CA SER A 108 13.91 -46.34 11.94
C SER A 108 12.78 -47.33 11.61
N PRO A 109 12.81 -48.58 12.11
CA PRO A 109 11.74 -49.55 11.87
C PRO A 109 10.47 -49.26 12.69
N GLY A 110 10.53 -48.36 13.67
CA GLY A 110 9.39 -48.01 14.51
C GLY A 110 8.39 -47.10 13.79
N CYS A 111 7.10 -47.41 13.94
CA CYS A 111 6.02 -46.50 13.55
C CYS A 111 4.98 -46.39 14.66
N CYS A 112 4.34 -45.22 14.73
CA CYS A 112 3.19 -44.98 15.59
C CYS A 112 1.95 -44.91 14.71
N ILE A 113 0.91 -45.67 15.04
CA ILE A 113 -0.36 -45.67 14.31
C ILE A 113 -1.53 -45.61 15.29
N ILE A 114 -2.59 -44.90 14.90
CA ILE A 114 -3.85 -44.90 15.65
C ILE A 114 -4.51 -46.27 15.57
N THR A 115 -5.06 -46.74 16.69
CA THR A 115 -5.71 -48.05 16.77
C THR A 115 -7.22 -47.98 16.58
N LYS A 116 -7.81 -46.79 16.75
CA LYS A 116 -9.25 -46.52 16.62
C LYS A 116 -9.48 -45.24 15.82
N MET A 117 -10.57 -45.20 15.08
CA MET A 117 -10.92 -44.05 14.24
C MET A 117 -11.36 -42.85 15.11
N PRO A 118 -10.74 -41.66 14.95
CA PRO A 118 -11.21 -40.47 15.63
C PRO A 118 -12.53 -39.96 15.03
N ILE A 119 -13.29 -39.21 15.83
CA ILE A 119 -14.48 -38.50 15.35
C ILE A 119 -14.00 -37.36 14.47
N LEU A 120 -14.33 -37.40 13.17
CA LEU A 120 -13.89 -36.39 12.21
C LEU A 120 -14.59 -35.05 12.47
N ARG A 121 -13.82 -33.96 12.41
CA ARG A 121 -14.38 -32.61 12.54
C ARG A 121 -15.05 -32.19 11.23
N GLU A 122 -16.21 -31.55 11.34
CA GLU A 122 -16.81 -30.82 10.22
C GLU A 122 -15.93 -29.61 9.87
N GLU A 123 -15.81 -29.28 8.59
CA GLU A 123 -14.95 -28.20 8.11
C GLU A 123 -15.48 -26.85 8.64
N ASP A 124 -14.71 -26.17 9.49
CA ASP A 124 -15.09 -24.86 10.04
C ASP A 124 -15.28 -23.88 8.87
N GLU A 125 -16.50 -23.33 8.72
CA GLU A 125 -16.78 -22.29 7.74
C GLU A 125 -15.84 -21.10 8.00
N ILE A 126 -14.98 -20.78 7.02
CA ILE A 126 -14.02 -19.68 7.13
C ILE A 126 -14.82 -18.38 7.27
N GLU A 127 -14.87 -17.82 8.48
CA GLU A 127 -15.47 -16.51 8.72
C GLU A 127 -14.88 -15.49 7.73
N PRO A 128 -15.73 -14.72 7.02
CA PRO A 128 -15.24 -13.75 6.05
C PRO A 128 -14.35 -12.72 6.76
N ARG A 129 -13.28 -12.29 6.09
CA ARG A 129 -12.38 -11.28 6.65
C ARG A 129 -13.19 -10.06 7.10
N PRO A 130 -12.94 -9.53 8.32
CA PRO A 130 -13.60 -8.32 8.77
C PRO A 130 -13.30 -7.19 7.79
N VAL A 131 -14.35 -6.62 7.19
CA VAL A 131 -14.24 -5.48 6.29
C VAL A 131 -14.27 -4.24 7.17
N PHE A 132 -13.11 -3.64 7.41
CA PHE A 132 -13.02 -2.37 8.11
C PHE A 132 -13.48 -1.26 7.16
N GLU A 133 -14.53 -0.55 7.54
CA GLU A 133 -14.94 0.66 6.82
C GLU A 133 -13.82 1.71 6.89
N LYS A 134 -13.57 2.38 5.77
CA LYS A 134 -12.60 3.49 5.73
C LYS A 134 -13.20 4.63 6.53
N LYS A 135 -12.59 4.94 7.68
CA LYS A 135 -12.95 6.14 8.44
C LYS A 135 -12.67 7.39 7.58
N PRO A 136 -13.56 8.41 7.62
CA PRO A 136 -13.31 9.67 6.93
C PRO A 136 -12.06 10.34 7.50
N LEU A 137 -11.19 10.82 6.61
CA LEU A 137 -9.96 11.53 6.98
C LEU A 137 -10.31 12.96 7.39
N VAL A 138 -10.51 13.20 8.68
CA VAL A 138 -10.66 14.54 9.25
C VAL A 138 -9.27 15.03 9.64
N TRP A 139 -8.55 15.60 8.67
CA TRP A 139 -7.15 15.99 8.85
C TRP A 139 -6.98 17.19 9.78
N GLU A 140 -8.04 17.98 9.98
CA GLU A 140 -8.08 19.13 10.88
C GLU A 140 -7.99 18.74 12.36
N GLU A 141 -8.48 17.54 12.71
CA GLU A 141 -8.47 17.01 14.07
C GLU A 141 -7.20 16.18 14.36
N ASP A 142 -6.54 15.69 13.32
CA ASP A 142 -5.30 14.94 13.42
C ASP A 142 -4.12 15.92 13.57
N MET A 143 -3.52 15.90 14.75
CA MET A 143 -2.41 16.79 15.11
C MET A 143 -1.19 16.64 14.18
N GLU A 144 -0.88 15.43 13.69
CA GLU A 144 0.25 15.22 12.77
C GLU A 144 -0.07 15.75 11.36
N LEU A 145 -1.28 15.49 10.86
CA LEU A 145 -1.71 15.96 9.55
C LEU A 145 -1.86 17.48 9.51
N TYR A 146 -2.40 18.06 10.58
CA TYR A 146 -2.51 19.51 10.73
C TYR A 146 -1.13 20.18 10.75
N SER A 147 -0.15 19.59 11.45
CA SER A 147 1.24 20.07 11.45
C SER A 147 1.83 20.05 10.04
N LYS A 148 1.71 18.93 9.32
CA LYS A 148 2.20 18.80 7.93
C LYS A 148 1.55 19.80 6.99
N PHE A 149 0.26 20.08 7.17
CA PHE A 149 -0.45 21.09 6.39
C PHE A 149 0.12 22.49 6.63
N LEU A 150 0.35 22.87 7.89
CA LEU A 150 0.91 24.18 8.23
C LEU A 150 2.32 24.37 7.65
N ASP A 151 3.18 23.37 7.79
CA ASP A 151 4.54 23.39 7.25
C ASP A 151 4.51 23.57 5.73
N ARG A 152 3.70 22.77 5.03
CA ARG A 152 3.59 22.86 3.58
C ARG A 152 3.00 24.19 3.11
N LYS A 153 2.03 24.74 3.85
CA LYS A 153 1.42 26.04 3.58
C LYS A 153 2.46 27.16 3.68
N GLU A 154 3.30 27.14 4.71
CA GLU A 154 4.34 28.15 4.92
C GLU A 154 5.45 28.01 3.87
N GLU A 155 5.86 26.78 3.54
CA GLU A 155 6.81 26.51 2.47
C GLU A 155 6.35 27.11 1.13
N LEU A 156 5.10 26.87 0.74
CA LEU A 156 4.51 27.43 -0.48
C LEU A 156 4.43 28.96 -0.42
N ARG A 157 4.08 29.53 0.73
CA ARG A 157 4.05 30.98 0.93
C ARG A 157 5.43 31.61 0.70
N LEU A 158 6.47 31.01 1.25
CA LEU A 158 7.86 31.43 1.08
C LEU A 158 8.33 31.25 -0.37
N GLY A 159 7.92 30.15 -1.02
CA GLY A 159 8.18 29.90 -2.44
C GLY A 159 7.59 30.97 -3.34
N HIS A 160 6.30 31.28 -3.18
CA HIS A 160 5.63 32.35 -3.94
C HIS A 160 6.25 33.72 -3.69
N ALA A 161 6.55 34.06 -2.43
CA ALA A 161 7.18 35.33 -2.08
C ALA A 161 8.58 35.45 -2.70
N SER A 162 9.34 34.35 -2.73
CA SER A 162 10.66 34.31 -3.34
C SER A 162 10.59 34.43 -4.86
N TYR A 163 9.64 33.74 -5.50
CA TYR A 163 9.39 33.84 -6.93
C TYR A 163 9.10 35.29 -7.36
N LEU A 164 8.18 35.98 -6.68
CA LEU A 164 7.87 37.38 -6.99
C LEU A 164 9.05 38.33 -6.76
N ARG A 165 9.94 38.03 -5.80
CA ARG A 165 11.18 38.81 -5.60
C ARG A 165 12.21 38.59 -6.70
N GLN A 166 12.29 37.37 -7.22
CA GLN A 166 13.23 37.01 -8.30
C GLN A 166 12.75 37.50 -9.67
N HIS A 167 11.43 37.69 -9.83
CA HIS A 167 10.79 38.12 -11.07
C HIS A 167 10.11 39.49 -10.92
N PRO A 168 10.88 40.60 -10.83
CA PRO A 168 10.30 41.95 -10.77
C PRO A 168 9.45 42.29 -12.00
N GLU A 169 9.72 41.65 -13.14
CA GLU A 169 8.91 41.75 -14.36
C GLU A 169 7.47 41.29 -14.16
N ALA A 170 7.24 40.26 -13.32
CA ALA A 170 5.89 39.81 -13.02
C ALA A 170 5.12 40.87 -12.21
N HIS A 171 5.80 41.50 -11.25
CA HIS A 171 5.21 42.60 -10.47
C HIS A 171 4.90 43.81 -11.37
N ALA A 172 5.83 44.19 -12.25
CA ALA A 172 5.62 45.28 -13.21
C ALA A 172 4.45 44.99 -14.16
N LEU A 173 4.39 43.76 -14.70
CA LEU A 173 3.32 43.33 -15.61
C LEU A 173 1.93 43.42 -14.96
N ILE A 174 1.79 42.96 -13.72
CA ILE A 174 0.53 43.07 -12.97
C ILE A 174 0.22 44.53 -12.63
N SER A 175 1.23 45.34 -12.30
CA SER A 175 1.04 46.76 -12.00
C SER A 175 0.54 47.53 -13.22
N ASP A 176 1.13 47.29 -14.40
CA ASP A 176 0.71 47.89 -15.67
C ASP A 176 -0.70 47.46 -16.06
N PHE A 177 -1.04 46.18 -15.85
CA PHE A 177 -2.40 45.69 -16.05
C PHE A 177 -3.41 46.45 -15.18
N LEU A 178 -3.15 46.55 -13.88
CA LEU A 178 -4.02 47.25 -12.94
C LEU A 178 -4.13 48.74 -13.26
N LEU A 179 -3.03 49.38 -13.67
CA LEU A 179 -3.04 50.77 -14.11
C LEU A 179 -3.94 50.96 -15.33
N PHE A 180 -3.83 50.11 -16.35
CA PHE A 180 -4.69 50.22 -17.52
C PHE A 180 -6.15 49.87 -17.23
N LEU A 181 -6.41 48.95 -16.31
CA LEU A 181 -7.76 48.62 -15.86
C LEU A 181 -8.42 49.83 -15.19
N LEU A 182 -7.69 50.54 -14.32
CA LEU A 182 -8.16 51.75 -13.66
C LEU A 182 -8.34 52.94 -14.63
N LEU A 183 -7.45 53.09 -15.61
CA LEU A 183 -7.52 54.19 -16.58
C LEU A 183 -8.59 54.00 -17.64
N ARG A 184 -8.76 52.77 -18.15
CA ARG A 184 -9.70 52.47 -19.24
C ARG A 184 -11.08 52.09 -18.76
N GLN A 185 -11.19 51.59 -17.51
CA GLN A 185 -12.42 51.13 -16.88
C GLN A 185 -13.32 50.33 -17.84
N PRO A 186 -12.81 49.22 -18.42
CA PRO A 186 -13.56 48.45 -19.42
C PRO A 186 -14.79 47.78 -18.78
N GLU A 187 -15.87 47.65 -19.55
CA GLU A 187 -17.09 46.94 -19.11
C GLU A 187 -16.84 45.43 -18.90
N ASP A 188 -15.93 44.83 -19.67
CA ASP A 188 -15.53 43.42 -19.55
C ASP A 188 -14.04 43.28 -19.21
N VAL A 189 -13.76 43.10 -17.93
CA VAL A 189 -12.41 42.94 -17.37
C VAL A 189 -11.73 41.64 -17.82
N VAL A 190 -12.51 40.57 -18.05
CA VAL A 190 -11.96 39.24 -18.38
C VAL A 190 -11.44 39.23 -19.81
N THR A 191 -12.21 39.78 -20.75
CA THR A 191 -11.76 39.95 -22.15
C THR A 191 -10.54 40.87 -22.21
N PHE A 192 -10.59 41.98 -21.47
CA PHE A 192 -9.46 42.90 -21.37
C PHE A 192 -8.18 42.22 -20.84
N ALA A 193 -8.30 41.37 -19.82
CA ALA A 193 -7.17 40.58 -19.31
C ALA A 193 -6.62 39.61 -20.36
N ALA A 194 -7.49 38.90 -21.09
CA ALA A 194 -7.06 37.97 -22.13
C ALA A 194 -6.30 38.67 -23.27
N GLU A 195 -6.69 39.89 -23.63
CA GLU A 195 -5.99 40.71 -24.60
C GLU A 195 -4.68 41.28 -24.06
N PHE A 196 -4.66 41.74 -22.80
CA PHE A 196 -3.47 42.30 -22.17
C PHE A 196 -2.38 41.25 -21.94
N PHE A 197 -2.73 40.07 -21.43
CA PHE A 197 -1.77 38.99 -21.14
C PHE A 197 -1.47 38.10 -22.36
N GLY A 198 -2.32 38.12 -23.39
CA GLY A 198 -2.18 37.29 -24.58
C GLY A 198 -0.81 37.33 -25.29
N PRO A 199 -0.15 38.50 -25.44
CA PRO A 199 1.17 38.58 -26.05
C PRO A 199 2.30 37.89 -25.27
N PHE A 200 2.10 37.60 -23.99
CA PHE A 200 3.09 36.96 -23.12
C PHE A 200 2.97 35.42 -23.12
N ASP A 201 1.98 34.86 -23.83
CA ASP A 201 1.81 33.41 -23.98
C ASP A 201 2.64 32.89 -25.18
N PRO A 202 3.69 32.08 -24.93
CA PRO A 202 4.56 31.56 -25.99
C PRO A 202 3.86 30.58 -26.94
N TRP A 203 2.68 30.07 -26.59
CA TRP A 203 1.95 29.08 -27.39
C TRP A 203 0.80 29.67 -28.22
N ARG A 204 0.63 31.00 -28.21
CA ARG A 204 -0.45 31.65 -28.97
C ARG A 204 -0.09 31.78 -30.45
N PRO A 205 -0.95 31.33 -31.39
CA PRO A 205 -0.78 31.66 -32.80
C PRO A 205 -0.87 33.19 -32.95
N SER A 206 0.12 33.78 -33.62
CA SER A 206 0.28 35.23 -33.77
C SER A 206 -1.01 35.89 -34.28
N SER A 207 -1.79 36.47 -33.37
CA SER A 207 -2.89 37.35 -33.73
C SER A 207 -2.34 38.77 -33.91
N PRO A 208 -2.83 39.54 -34.90
CA PRO A 208 -2.33 40.87 -35.17
C PRO A 208 -2.51 41.76 -33.94
N ALA A 209 -1.42 42.40 -33.53
CA ALA A 209 -1.41 43.37 -32.45
C ALA A 209 -2.32 44.55 -32.81
N LEU A 210 -3.15 44.95 -31.85
CA LEU A 210 -3.96 46.18 -31.82
C LEU A 210 -5.15 46.18 -32.80
N GLY A 211 -6.26 45.59 -32.36
CA GLY A 211 -7.57 45.77 -33.01
C GLY A 211 -8.69 45.87 -31.99
N SER A 212 -9.20 47.10 -31.80
CA SER A 212 -10.52 47.50 -31.25
C SER A 212 -11.03 46.84 -29.95
N SER A 213 -11.40 47.69 -28.98
CA SER A 213 -12.01 47.38 -27.67
C SER A 213 -13.41 46.71 -27.71
N HIS A 214 -13.84 46.17 -28.85
CA HIS A 214 -15.19 45.65 -29.05
C HIS A 214 -15.22 44.23 -29.61
N ARG A 215 -14.22 43.39 -29.28
CA ARG A 215 -14.28 41.97 -29.62
C ARG A 215 -15.20 41.22 -28.63
N PRO A 216 -16.10 40.34 -29.11
CA PRO A 216 -16.88 39.49 -28.23
C PRO A 216 -15.97 38.56 -27.41
N ASN A 217 -16.28 38.42 -26.12
CA ASN A 217 -15.53 37.60 -25.17
C ASN A 217 -15.45 36.13 -25.65
N PRO A 218 -14.24 35.57 -25.88
CA PRO A 218 -14.09 34.17 -26.31
C PRO A 218 -14.52 33.14 -25.25
N PHE A 219 -14.79 33.58 -24.03
CA PHE A 219 -15.30 32.75 -22.93
C PHE A 219 -16.81 32.91 -22.70
N ARG A 220 -17.50 33.78 -23.43
CA ARG A 220 -18.97 33.77 -23.48
C ARG A 220 -19.45 32.92 -24.63
N SER A 221 -20.10 31.81 -24.31
CA SER A 221 -21.00 31.14 -25.24
C SER A 221 -22.12 32.12 -25.62
N LEU A 222 -22.36 32.30 -26.91
CA LEU A 222 -23.59 32.92 -27.40
C LEU A 222 -24.74 32.02 -26.96
N GLU A 223 -25.42 32.40 -25.86
CA GLU A 223 -26.74 31.85 -25.56
C GLU A 223 -27.65 32.17 -26.76
N PRO A 224 -28.36 31.18 -27.35
CA PRO A 224 -29.26 31.45 -28.45
C PRO A 224 -30.42 32.30 -27.93
N GLU A 225 -30.63 33.46 -28.54
CA GLU A 225 -31.82 34.28 -28.30
C GLU A 225 -33.06 33.42 -28.59
N GLY A 226 -33.78 33.06 -27.53
CA GLY A 226 -35.01 32.30 -27.63
C GLY A 226 -36.08 33.09 -28.36
N ASP A 227 -36.64 32.47 -29.39
CA ASP A 227 -37.77 32.93 -30.20
C ASP A 227 -38.83 33.68 -29.39
N ALA A 228 -38.99 34.98 -29.68
CA ALA A 228 -40.14 35.76 -29.25
C ALA A 228 -41.01 36.13 -30.47
N ARG A 229 -42.02 35.26 -30.67
CA ARG A 229 -43.38 35.56 -31.17
C ARG A 229 -43.55 35.81 -32.67
N SER A 230 -44.00 34.76 -33.36
CA SER A 230 -45.01 34.87 -34.43
C SER A 230 -46.31 34.20 -33.97
N GLY A 231 -47.41 34.93 -34.07
CA GLY A 231 -48.77 34.38 -34.13
C GLY A 231 -49.65 34.57 -32.88
N ALA A 232 -50.55 35.58 -32.91
CA ALA A 232 -52.01 35.37 -32.90
C ALA A 232 -52.76 36.68 -32.58
N ALA A 233 -53.25 37.36 -33.62
CA ALA A 233 -54.65 37.74 -33.80
C ALA A 233 -54.80 38.40 -35.19
#